data_AF-A0A9X5UFV6-F1
#
_entry.id   AF-A0A9X5UFV6-F1
#
_cell.length_a   1.000
_cell.length_b   1.000
_cell.length_c   1.000
_cell.angle_alpha   90.00
_cell.angle_beta   90.00
_cell.angle_gamma   90.00
#
_symmetry.space_group_name_H-M   'P 1'
#
loop_
_entity.id
_entity.type
_entity.pdbx_description
1 polymer ?
#
loop_
_entity_poly.entity_id
_entity_poly.type
_entity_poly.pdbx_seq_one_letter_code
_entity_poly.pdbx_strand_id
1 'polypeptide(L)' 'MDDRLQQVFREIFGDDALVVTDDTTAADIPAWDSLAHINLMFAVENEFEIDIPDDRLGSFATVGQLRQFLETRAAAR' A
#
# COMPACT_ATOMS: atom_id res chain seq x y z
N MET A 1 10.03 6.87 4.93
CA MET A 1 8.83 6.01 4.90
C MET A 1 8.71 5.29 3.57
N ASP A 2 9.13 5.95 2.49
CA ASP A 2 9.18 5.43 1.12
C ASP A 2 9.75 4.02 1.00
N ASP A 3 10.90 3.75 1.62
CA ASP A 3 11.58 2.46 1.45
C ASP A 3 10.79 1.28 2.02
N ARG A 4 10.07 1.47 3.14
CA ARG A 4 9.26 0.41 3.76
C ARG A 4 8.03 0.09 2.95
N LEU A 5 7.31 1.13 2.50
CA LEU A 5 6.14 0.95 1.64
C LEU A 5 6.55 0.31 0.32
N GLN A 6 7.62 0.79 -0.30
CA GLN A 6 8.19 0.21 -1.50
C GLN A 6 8.52 -1.28 -1.32
N GLN A 7 9.09 -1.68 -0.18
CA GLN A 7 9.41 -3.06 0.12
C GLN A 7 8.15 -3.93 0.22
N VAL A 8 7.11 -3.47 0.92
CA VAL A 8 5.83 -4.20 1.02
C VAL A 8 5.24 -4.47 -0.37
N PHE A 9 5.29 -3.48 -1.28
CA PHE A 9 4.85 -3.68 -2.66
C PHE A 9 5.67 -4.76 -3.38
N ARG A 10 7.00 -4.74 -3.24
CA ARG A 10 7.87 -5.75 -3.86
C ARG A 10 7.59 -7.15 -3.34
N GLU A 11 7.38 -7.30 -2.03
CA GLU A 11 7.08 -8.59 -1.41
C GLU A 11 5.71 -9.15 -1.84
N ILE A 12 4.68 -8.29 -1.90
CA ILE A 12 3.33 -8.71 -2.30
C ILE A 12 3.25 -9.06 -3.79
N PHE A 13 3.94 -8.30 -4.65
CA PHE A 13 3.91 -8.51 -6.09
C PHE A 13 5.04 -9.42 -6.61
N GLY A 14 5.98 -9.80 -5.75
CA GLY A 14 7.11 -10.66 -6.09
C GLY A 14 8.07 -10.05 -7.13
N ASP A 15 8.19 -8.73 -7.14
CA ASP A 15 9.00 -7.99 -8.11
C ASP A 15 9.95 -7.02 -7.39
N ASP A 16 11.20 -7.43 -7.21
CA ASP A 16 12.24 -6.62 -6.56
C ASP A 16 12.61 -5.35 -7.34
N ALA A 17 12.33 -5.31 -8.65
CA ALA A 17 12.59 -4.16 -9.51
C ALA A 17 11.41 -3.19 -9.56
N LEU A 18 10.27 -3.53 -8.94
CA LEU A 18 9.12 -2.65 -8.86
C LEU A 18 9.51 -1.34 -8.19
N VAL A 19 9.09 -0.24 -8.81
CA VAL A 19 9.20 1.12 -8.29
C VAL A 19 7.81 1.72 -8.30
N VAL A 20 7.30 2.06 -7.12
CA VAL A 20 5.99 2.69 -6.97
C VAL A 20 6.15 4.18 -6.71
N THR A 21 5.29 4.95 -7.37
CA THR A 21 5.15 6.40 -7.22
C THR A 21 3.77 6.72 -6.67
N ASP A 22 3.55 7.97 -6.25
CA ASP A 22 2.25 8.39 -5.71
C ASP A 22 1.09 8.26 -6.72
N ASP A 23 1.42 8.29 -8.02
CA ASP A 23 0.50 8.12 -9.14
C ASP A 23 0.28 6.65 -9.51
N THR A 24 1.05 5.71 -8.96
CA THR A 24 0.93 4.28 -9.27
C THR A 24 -0.44 3.76 -8.80
N THR A 25 -1.11 3.03 -9.68
CA THR A 25 -2.43 2.44 -9.47
C THR A 25 -2.43 0.93 -9.74
N ALA A 26 -3.53 0.26 -9.41
CA ALA A 26 -3.72 -1.15 -9.76
C ALA A 26 -3.67 -1.42 -11.27
N ALA A 27 -3.95 -0.41 -12.12
CA ALA A 27 -3.85 -0.57 -13.57
C ALA A 27 -2.40 -0.63 -14.07
N ASP A 28 -1.44 -0.09 -13.31
CA ASP A 28 -0.03 -0.04 -13.69
C ASP A 28 0.72 -1.34 -13.33
N ILE A 29 0.15 -2.15 -12.43
CA ILE A 29 0.75 -3.39 -11.94
C ILE A 29 -0.15 -4.55 -12.35
N PRO A 30 0.22 -5.37 -13.35
CA PRO A 30 -0.63 -6.47 -13.84
C PRO A 30 -1.02 -7.52 -12.78
N ALA A 31 -0.17 -7.70 -11.76
CA ALA A 31 -0.43 -8.62 -10.64
C ALA A 31 -1.36 -8.02 -9.56
N TRP A 32 -1.75 -6.74 -9.69
CA TRP A 32 -2.58 -6.06 -8.71
C TRP A 32 -4.07 -6.25 -9.00
N ASP A 33 -4.59 -7.40 -8.57
CA ASP A 33 -6.01 -7.70 -8.54
C ASP A 33 -6.66 -7.41 -7.17
N SER A 34 -7.94 -7.73 -7.01
CA SER A 34 -8.67 -7.55 -5.75
C SER A 34 -8.08 -8.34 -4.57
N LEU A 35 -7.53 -9.53 -4.81
CA LEU A 35 -6.96 -10.36 -3.75
C LEU A 35 -5.61 -9.83 -3.32
N ALA A 36 -4.76 -9.46 -4.29
CA ALA A 36 -3.48 -8.81 -4.04
C ALA A 36 -3.67 -7.47 -3.32
N HIS A 37 -4.73 -6.71 -3.65
CA HIS A 37 -5.07 -5.49 -2.95
C HIS A 37 -5.39 -5.74 -1.46
N ILE A 38 -6.19 -6.76 -1.15
CA ILE A 38 -6.50 -7.12 0.25
C ILE A 38 -5.22 -7.53 1.00
N ASN A 39 -4.40 -8.40 0.40
CA ASN A 39 -3.14 -8.83 1.00
C ASN A 39 -2.16 -7.65 1.22
N LEU A 40 -2.12 -6.71 0.28
CA LEU A 40 -1.34 -5.49 0.39
C LEU A 40 -1.77 -4.66 1.59
N MET A 41 -3.08 -4.46 1.79
CA MET A 41 -3.58 -3.71 2.94
C MET A 41 -3.17 -4.37 4.26
N PHE A 42 -3.32 -5.69 4.39
CA PHE A 42 -2.89 -6.42 5.58
C PHE A 42 -1.39 -6.34 5.84
N ALA A 43 -0.56 -6.42 4.79
CA ALA A 43 0.89 -6.29 4.93
C ALA A 43 1.29 -4.88 5.36
N VAL A 44 0.60 -3.85 4.85
CA VAL A 44 0.80 -2.46 5.26
C VAL A 44 0.37 -2.25 6.73
N GLU A 45 -0.75 -2.81 7.16
CA GLU A 45 -1.18 -2.77 8.57
C GLU A 45 -0.13 -3.36 9.50
N ASN A 46 0.40 -4.53 9.14
CA ASN A 46 1.42 -5.23 9.91
C ASN A 46 2.74 -4.43 9.96
N GLU A 47 3.22 -3.98 8.81
CA GLU A 47 4.48 -3.25 8.69
C GLU A 47 4.43 -1.94 9.49
N PHE A 48 3.33 -1.18 9.38
CA PHE A 48 3.23 0.14 10.01
C PHE A 48 2.59 0.12 11.41
N GLU A 49 2.18 -1.06 11.90
CA GLU A 49 1.45 -1.25 13.16
C GLU A 49 0.23 -0.32 13.28
N ILE A 50 -0.59 -0.29 12.22
CA ILE A 50 -1.81 0.51 12.15
C ILE A 50 -3.02 -0.34 11.75
N ASP A 51 -4.21 0.14 12.08
CA ASP A 51 -5.48 -0.42 11.59
C ASP A 51 -6.06 0.45 10.46
N ILE A 52 -6.29 -0.19 9.32
CA ILE A 52 -7.01 0.32 8.16
C ILE A 52 -8.48 -0.11 8.28
N PRO A 53 -9.42 0.82 8.41
CA PRO A 53 -10.84 0.49 8.44
C PRO A 53 -11.32 -0.22 7.16
N ASP A 54 -12.22 -1.21 7.30
CA ASP A 54 -12.76 -1.99 6.18
C ASP A 54 -13.40 -1.12 5.09
N ASP A 55 -14.07 -0.03 5.47
CA ASP A 55 -14.69 0.94 4.55
C ASP A 55 -13.66 1.72 3.73
N ARG A 56 -12.40 1.74 4.17
CA ARG A 56 -11.28 2.41 3.50
C ARG A 56 -10.46 1.47 2.64
N LEU A 57 -10.54 0.15 2.83
CA LEU A 57 -9.79 -0.83 2.02
C LEU A 57 -10.00 -0.58 0.53
N GLY A 58 -11.25 -0.52 0.06
CA GLY A 58 -11.55 -0.27 -1.35
C GLY A 58 -11.41 1.20 -1.81
N SER A 59 -11.03 2.13 -0.93
CA SER A 59 -10.99 3.56 -1.24
C SER A 59 -9.64 4.05 -1.77
N PHE A 60 -8.57 3.27 -1.58
CA PHE A 60 -7.22 3.62 -2.02
C PHE A 60 -7.02 3.28 -3.50
N ALA A 61 -7.19 4.29 -4.35
CA ALA A 61 -7.02 4.18 -5.81
C ALA A 61 -5.56 4.32 -6.26
N THR A 62 -4.73 5.01 -5.47
CA THR A 62 -3.31 5.22 -5.78
C THR A 62 -2.43 4.99 -4.55
N VAL A 63 -1.14 4.69 -4.79
CA VAL A 63 -0.14 4.56 -3.72
C VAL A 63 0.01 5.86 -2.92
N GLY A 64 -0.14 7.02 -3.57
CA GLY A 64 -0.10 8.32 -2.89
C GLY A 64 -1.20 8.51 -1.84
N GLN A 65 -2.42 8.03 -2.11
CA GLN A 65 -3.51 8.08 -1.13
C GLN A 65 -3.23 7.21 0.09
N LEU A 66 -2.65 6.03 -0.14
CA LEU A 66 -2.22 5.13 0.92
C LEU A 66 -1.11 5.77 1.75
N ARG A 67 -0.08 6.33 1.10
CA ARG A 67 1.01 7.07 1.76
C ARG A 67 0.48 8.19 2.64
N GLN A 68 -0.39 9.04 2.11
CA GLN A 68 -0.96 10.16 2.86
C GLN A 68 -1.72 9.67 4.10
N PHE A 69 -2.44 8.56 3.98
CA PHE A 69 -3.12 7.93 5.10
C PHE A 69 -2.13 7.45 6.17
N LEU A 70 -1.03 6.79 5.78
CA LEU A 70 0.02 6.34 6.69
C LEU A 70 0.69 7.52 7.41
N GLU A 71 1.03 8.58 6.68
CA GLU A 71 1.63 9.79 7.26
C GLU A 71 0.71 10.45 8.29
N THR A 72 -0.59 10.52 8.00
CA THR A 72 -1.59 11.07 8.92
C THR A 72 -1.69 10.24 10.21
N ARG A 73 -1.63 8.91 10.11
CA ARG A 73 -1.68 8.02 11.28
C ARG A 73 -0.38 8.02 12.07
N ALA A 74 0.77 8.12 11.41
CA ALA A 74 2.07 8.19 12.07
C ALA A 74 2.29 9.52 12.80
N ALA A 75 1.77 10.63 12.26
CA ALA A 75 1.80 11.94 12.94
C ALA A 75 0.82 12.04 14.12
N ALA A 76 -0.10 11.09 14.27
CA ALA A 76 -1.05 11.03 15.38
C ALA A 76 -0.51 10.24 16.60
N ARG A 77 0.72 9.71 16.53
CA ARG A 77 1.49 9.18 17.66
C ARG A 77 2.41 10.26 18.24
#